data_AF-A0A974H6A0-F1
#
_entry.id   AF-A0A974H6A0-F1
#
_cell.length_a   1.000
_cell.length_b   1.000
_cell.length_c   1.000
_cell.angle_alpha   90.00
_cell.angle_beta   90.00
_cell.angle_gamma   90.00
#
_symmetry.space_group_name_H-M   'P 1'
#
loop_
_entity.id
_entity.type
_entity.pdbx_description
1 polymer ?
#
loop_
_entity_poly.entity_id
_entity_poly.type
_entity_poly.pdbx_seq_one_letter_code
_entity_poly.pdbx_strand_id
1 'polypeptide(L)' 'KRVCLGEGLARMEIFLFFTGLLQKFTFTSANQTDTFDLRTLRRAFRKKGLVYKLRAIPRTCTLKN' A
#
# COMPACT_ATOMS: atom_id res chain seq x y z
N LYS A 1 9.29 -27.90 -8.53
CA LYS A 1 9.33 -26.43 -8.71
C LYS A 1 7.89 -25.95 -8.86
N ARG A 2 7.30 -25.26 -7.86
CA ARG A 2 5.91 -24.75 -7.94
C ARG A 2 5.96 -23.27 -8.31
N VAL A 3 5.63 -22.94 -9.55
CA VAL A 3 5.46 -21.56 -10.00
C VAL A 3 4.00 -21.15 -9.80
N CYS A 4 3.76 -19.91 -9.42
CA CYS A 4 2.41 -19.37 -9.37
C CYS A 4 1.94 -19.11 -10.81
N LEU A 5 0.89 -19.80 -11.25
CA LEU A 5 0.33 -19.62 -12.60
C LEU A 5 -0.14 -18.17 -12.84
N GLY A 6 -0.55 -17.48 -11.78
CA GLY A 6 -0.98 -16.09 -11.81
C GLY A 6 0.14 -15.06 -11.60
N GLU A 7 1.41 -15.44 -11.62
CA GLU A 7 2.51 -14.50 -11.31
C GLU A 7 2.52 -13.26 -12.22
N GLY A 8 2.34 -13.45 -13.53
CA GLY A 8 2.32 -12.33 -14.48
C GLY A 8 1.14 -11.39 -14.25
N LEU A 9 -0.04 -11.95 -14.00
CA LEU A 9 -1.26 -11.20 -13.73
C LEU A 9 -1.15 -10.44 -12.41
N ALA A 10 -0.70 -11.10 -11.35
CA ALA A 10 -0.49 -10.47 -10.05
C ALA A 10 0.54 -9.33 -10.11
N ARG A 11 1.64 -9.49 -10.87
CA ARG A 11 2.63 -8.41 -11.05
C ARG A 11 2.03 -7.20 -11.73
N MET A 12 1.26 -7.40 -12.80
CA MET A 12 0.62 -6.31 -13.53
C MET A 12 -0.41 -5.58 -12.67
N GLU A 13 -1.27 -6.34 -11.98
CA GLU A 13 -2.28 -5.76 -11.10
C GLU A 13 -1.63 -4.96 -9.97
N ILE A 14 -0.71 -5.56 -9.21
CA ILE A 14 -0.01 -4.87 -8.12
C ILE A 14 0.63 -3.58 -8.63
N PHE A 15 1.30 -3.62 -9.78
CA PHE A 15 1.92 -2.45 -10.37
C PHE A 15 0.89 -1.35 -10.67
N LEU A 16 -0.14 -1.65 -11.48
CA LEU A 16 -1.13 -0.66 -11.90
C LEU A 16 -1.92 -0.08 -10.71
N PHE A 17 -2.33 -0.93 -9.77
CA PHE A 17 -3.04 -0.48 -8.57
C PHE A 17 -2.14 0.41 -7.71
N PHE A 18 -0.90 -0.01 -7.40
CA PHE A 18 -0.01 0.82 -6.56
C PHE A 18 0.37 2.12 -7.25
N THR A 19 0.76 2.09 -8.52
CA THR A 19 1.19 3.31 -9.22
C THR A 19 0.04 4.28 -9.38
N GLY A 20 -1.17 3.81 -9.73
CA GLY A 20 -2.35 4.67 -9.87
C GLY A 20 -2.73 5.35 -8.54
N LEU A 21 -2.65 4.62 -7.43
CA LEU A 21 -2.88 5.17 -6.09
C LEU A 21 -1.81 6.21 -5.73
N LEU A 22 -0.53 5.92 -5.92
CA LEU A 22 0.57 6.82 -5.57
C LEU A 22 0.67 8.06 -6.47
N GLN A 23 0.23 7.95 -7.72
CA GLN A 23 0.13 9.10 -8.63
C GLN A 23 -0.92 10.10 -8.18
N LYS A 24 -2.05 9.62 -7.64
CA LYS A 24 -3.20 10.45 -7.25
C LYS A 24 -3.23 10.80 -5.77
N PHE A 25 -2.55 10.07 -4.88
CA PHE A 25 -2.63 10.25 -3.43
C PHE A 25 -1.25 10.17 -2.77
N THR A 26 -1.06 11.02 -1.75
CA THR A 26 0.04 10.90 -0.80
C THR A 26 -0.48 10.18 0.44
N PHE A 27 0.14 9.06 0.79
CA PHE A 27 -0.22 8.31 1.98
C PHE A 27 0.59 8.78 3.18
N THR A 28 -0.08 9.01 4.30
CA THR A 28 0.54 9.36 5.58
C THR A 28 0.00 8.47 6.69
N SER A 29 0.77 8.28 7.76
CA SER A 29 0.27 7.60 8.94
C SER A 29 -0.92 8.36 9.53
N ALA A 30 -1.98 7.64 9.95
CA ALA A 30 -3.09 8.27 10.63
C ALA A 30 -2.73 8.70 12.06
N ASN A 31 -1.82 7.96 12.72
CA ASN A 31 -1.36 8.24 14.07
C ASN A 31 0.13 8.57 14.08
N GLN A 32 0.55 9.48 14.96
CA GLN A 32 1.94 9.95 15.05
C GLN A 32 2.89 8.89 15.64
N THR A 33 2.36 7.93 16.40
CA THR A 33 3.13 6.89 17.12
C THR A 33 3.21 5.56 16.37
N ASP A 34 2.52 5.41 15.24
CA ASP A 34 2.55 4.20 14.42
C ASP A 34 3.87 4.14 13.66
N THR A 35 4.90 3.61 14.31
CA THR A 35 6.17 3.30 13.67
C THR A 35 6.01 2.05 12.80
N PHE A 36 6.26 2.19 11.50
CA PHE A 36 6.18 1.08 10.56
C PHE A 36 7.42 0.20 10.69
N ASP A 37 7.30 -0.93 11.38
CA ASP A 37 8.37 -1.93 11.48
C ASP A 37 8.10 -3.14 10.57
N LEU A 38 9.03 -3.38 9.64
CA LEU A 38 9.02 -4.52 8.73
C LEU A 38 8.97 -5.87 9.46
N ARG A 39 9.53 -5.97 10.68
CA ARG A 39 9.48 -7.21 11.47
C ARG A 39 8.06 -7.51 11.95
N THR A 40 7.35 -6.49 12.41
CA THR A 40 5.95 -6.59 12.84
C THR A 40 5.06 -6.94 11.66
N LEU A 41 5.27 -6.29 10.51
CA LEU A 41 4.55 -6.59 9.28
C LEU A 41 4.74 -8.05 8.84
N ARG A 42 6.00 -8.54 8.82
CA ARG A 42 6.32 -9.94 8.48
C ARG A 42 5.70 -10.94 9.44
N ARG A 43 5.58 -10.58 10.72
CA ARG A 43 4.93 -11.42 11.74
C ARG A 43 3.41 -11.45 11.56
N ALA A 44 2.82 -10.32 11.18
CA ALA A 44 1.40 -10.18 10.92
C ALA A 44 0.92 -10.93 9.68
N PHE A 45 1.68 -10.91 8.58
CA PHE A 45 1.36 -11.70 7.38
C PHE A 45 1.30 -13.21 7.65
N ARG A 46 1.97 -13.68 8.71
CA ARG A 46 1.93 -15.09 9.15
C ARG A 46 0.87 -15.38 10.22
N LYS A 47 0.22 -14.36 10.78
CA LYS A 47 -0.78 -14.47 11.87
C LYS A 47 -2.09 -13.76 11.48
N LYS A 48 -2.92 -13.41 12.47
CA LYS A 48 -4.29 -12.88 12.37
C LYS A 48 -4.41 -11.46 11.74
N GLY A 49 -3.44 -11.03 10.94
CA GLY A 49 -3.42 -9.73 10.30
C GLY A 49 -2.93 -8.59 11.20
N LEU A 50 -2.68 -7.45 10.57
CA LEU A 50 -2.26 -6.21 11.21
C LEU A 50 -3.15 -5.09 10.70
N VAL A 51 -3.76 -4.38 11.63
CA VAL A 51 -4.63 -3.25 11.33
C VAL A 51 -3.77 -2.00 11.38
N TYR A 52 -3.50 -1.42 10.21
CA TYR A 52 -2.89 -0.11 10.10
C TYR A 52 -3.88 0.89 9.53
N LYS A 53 -3.95 2.05 10.16
CA LYS A 53 -4.78 3.16 9.68
C LYS A 53 -3.88 4.12 8.91
N LEU A 54 -4.16 4.27 7.62
CA LEU A 54 -3.48 5.19 6.72
C LEU A 54 -4.43 6.30 6.30
N ARG A 55 -3.90 7.50 6.07
CA ARG A 55 -4.62 8.61 5.45
C ARG A 55 -4.16 8.77 4.01
N ALA A 56 -5.09 8.75 3.07
CA ALA A 56 -4.83 9.06 1.67
C ALA A 56 -5.21 10.52 1.41
N ILE A 57 -4.21 11.36 1.12
CA ILE A 57 -4.40 12.78 0.84
C ILE A 57 -4.32 12.97 -0.68
N PRO A 58 -5.38 13.44 -1.36
CA PRO A 58 -5.34 13.66 -2.80
C PRO A 58 -4.19 14.59 -3.20
N ARG A 59 -3.41 14.17 -4.21
CA ARG A 59 -2.47 15.00 -4.95
C ARG A 59 -3.27 15.77 -5.99
N THR A 60 -4.16 16.65 -5.55
CA THR A 60 -4.79 17.58 -6.48
C THR A 60 -3.75 18.62 -6.87
N CYS A 61 -3.44 18.70 -8.16
CA CYS A 61 -3.13 20.01 -8.73
C CYS A 61 -4.41 20.82 -8.57
N THR A 62 -4.43 21.78 -7.65
CA THR A 62 -5.42 22.85 -7.68
C THR A 62 -5.23 23.59 -8.99
N LEU A 63 -5.98 23.22 -10.03
CA LEU A 63 -6.31 24.17 -11.09
C LEU A 63 -7.25 25.18 -10.43
N LYS A 64 -6.64 26.19 -9.82
CA LYS A 64 -7.32 27.35 -9.28
C LYS A 64 -7.62 28.24 -10.48
N ASN A 65 -8.77 28.01 -11.12
CA ASN A 65 -9.38 29.02 -11.99
C ASN A 65 -10.09 30.05 -11.11
#